data_AF-A0A6A4W4A7-F1
#
_entry.id   AF-A0A6A4W4A7-F1
#
_cell.length_a   1.000
_cell.length_b   1.000
_cell.length_c   1.000
_cell.angle_alpha   90.00
_cell.angle_beta   90.00
_cell.angle_gamma   90.00
#
_symmetry.space_group_name_H-M   'P 1'
#
loop_
_entity.id
_entity.type
_entity.pdbx_description
1 polymer ?
#
loop_
_entity_poly.entity_id
_entity_poly.type
_entity_poly.pdbx_seq_one_letter_code
_entity_poly.pdbx_strand_id
1 'polypeptide(L)'
;MHFAGLLLKVKRRKKKNSTEPPVYSTELLGVCTKVFKFTNMCDFQFLPLDHQGRSMYDDIVPSSCMDTAYPDRPAALFIPPVAFSRVDTPQNYCYRRPPTNRLLNGPLPEGRKRRRFGAQAVSHLQEKMPSEPLVDRASFEARVQLRGLASDLAELKKLFEERPVMSRAYIYYKMGGLKDRFKCLLPLVAYYFNTGPWRNMWARLGYDPRTDPAAWRYQIIDYRTRSADLT
;
A
#
# COMPACT_ATOMS: atom_id res chain seq x y z
N MET A 1 31.03 35.35 -5.97
CA MET A 1 29.60 35.59 -5.72
C MET A 1 28.81 35.07 -6.91
N HIS A 2 27.89 34.11 -6.72
CA HIS A 2 26.96 33.70 -7.79
C HIS A 2 25.69 34.55 -7.68
N PHE A 3 25.35 35.30 -8.72
CA PHE A 3 24.09 36.03 -8.79
C PHE A 3 23.11 35.31 -9.71
N ALA A 4 21.84 35.26 -9.33
CA ALA A 4 20.79 34.55 -10.04
C ALA A 4 20.27 35.32 -11.26
N GLY A 5 20.46 36.64 -11.31
CA GLY A 5 20.11 37.47 -12.47
C GLY A 5 20.35 38.96 -12.22
N LEU A 6 20.19 39.77 -13.27
CA LEU A 6 20.25 41.24 -13.21
C LEU A 6 18.85 41.83 -13.39
N LEU A 7 18.51 42.85 -12.61
CA LEU A 7 17.27 43.60 -12.75
C LEU A 7 17.51 44.82 -13.65
N LEU A 8 16.91 44.79 -14.84
CA LEU A 8 17.02 45.86 -15.83
C LEU A 8 15.71 46.63 -15.94
N LYS A 9 15.80 47.96 -15.90
CA LYS A 9 14.70 48.86 -16.24
C LYS A 9 14.81 49.23 -17.72
N VAL A 10 13.78 48.88 -18.48
CA VAL A 10 13.70 49.22 -19.91
C VAL A 10 12.60 50.25 -20.11
N LYS A 11 12.98 51.47 -20.52
CA LYS A 11 12.04 52.52 -20.93
C LYS A 11 11.95 52.54 -22.44
N ARG A 12 10.75 52.38 -22.98
CA ARG A 12 10.45 52.52 -24.41
C ARG A 12 9.75 53.86 -24.66
N ARG A 13 10.32 54.72 -25.50
CA ARG A 13 9.68 55.96 -25.96
C ARG A 13 9.24 55.80 -27.42
N LYS A 14 7.95 56.04 -27.69
CA LYS A 14 7.38 56.04 -29.04
C LYS A 14 6.70 57.39 -29.30
N LYS A 15 7.01 58.05 -30.42
CA LYS A 15 6.28 59.25 -30.87
C LYS A 15 4.96 58.81 -31.52
N LYS A 16 3.85 59.48 -31.19
CA LYS A 16 2.54 59.22 -31.80
C LYS A 16 2.61 59.66 -33.28
N ASN A 17 2.21 58.78 -34.19
CA ASN A 17 2.20 58.99 -35.66
C ASN A 17 3.56 59.04 -36.40
N SER A 18 4.65 58.51 -35.83
CA SER A 18 5.92 58.34 -36.57
C SER A 18 6.16 56.89 -36.96
N THR A 19 6.66 56.67 -38.18
CA THR A 19 7.12 55.37 -38.72
C THR A 19 8.51 54.99 -38.18
N GLU A 20 9.17 55.89 -37.43
CA GLU A 20 10.49 55.65 -36.85
C GLU A 20 10.47 54.56 -35.77
N PRO A 21 11.56 53.78 -35.66
CA PRO A 21 11.66 52.75 -34.64
C PRO A 21 11.64 53.37 -33.22
N PRO A 22 11.01 52.71 -32.24
CA PRO A 22 10.94 53.20 -30.87
C PRO A 22 12.34 53.28 -30.23
N VAL A 23 12.60 54.35 -29.48
CA VAL A 23 13.86 54.53 -28.74
C VAL A 23 13.78 53.77 -27.41
N TYR A 24 14.74 52.88 -27.18
CA TYR A 24 14.87 52.13 -25.93
C TYR A 24 15.99 52.73 -25.08
N SER A 25 15.73 52.90 -23.79
CA SER A 25 16.73 53.25 -22.77
C SER A 25 16.72 52.16 -21.72
N THR A 26 17.89 51.60 -21.44
CA THR A 26 18.10 50.51 -20.48
C THR A 26 18.97 50.99 -19.33
N GLU A 27 18.56 50.67 -18.10
CA GLU A 27 19.26 51.04 -16.86
C GLU A 27 19.35 49.81 -15.94
N LEU A 28 20.55 49.52 -15.41
CA LEU A 28 20.77 48.44 -14.46
C LEU A 28 20.37 48.89 -13.05
N LEU A 29 19.31 48.31 -12.51
CA LEU A 29 18.79 48.68 -11.18
C LEU A 29 19.41 47.85 -10.05
N GLY A 30 19.85 46.63 -10.32
CA GLY A 30 20.43 45.79 -9.29
C GLY A 30 20.64 44.35 -9.70
N VAL A 31 21.02 43.54 -8.71
CA VAL A 31 21.38 42.13 -8.86
C VAL A 31 20.44 41.28 -8.01
N CYS A 32 19.79 40.30 -8.61
CA CYS A 32 18.99 39.31 -7.90
C CYS A 32 19.92 38.22 -7.36
N THR A 33 20.06 38.15 -6.03
CA THR A 33 20.93 37.18 -5.36
C THR A 33 20.25 35.85 -5.09
N LYS A 34 18.93 35.85 -4.85
CA LYS A 34 18.13 34.64 -4.56
C LYS A 34 16.88 34.61 -5.43
N VAL A 35 16.59 33.46 -6.02
CA VAL A 35 15.37 33.18 -6.77
C VAL A 35 14.81 31.85 -6.27
N PHE A 36 13.56 31.85 -5.81
CA PHE A 36 12.84 30.64 -5.47
C PHE A 36 12.00 30.20 -6.67
N LYS A 37 12.10 28.93 -7.06
CA LYS A 37 11.29 28.33 -8.12
C LYS A 37 10.49 27.17 -7.53
N PHE A 38 9.19 27.17 -7.78
CA PHE A 38 8.29 26.09 -7.37
C PHE A 38 8.06 25.19 -8.59
N THR A 39 8.90 24.18 -8.75
CA THR A 39 8.83 23.21 -9.87
C THR A 39 7.95 22.00 -9.56
N ASN A 40 7.48 21.91 -8.32
CA ASN A 40 6.68 20.81 -7.81
C ASN A 40 5.23 20.94 -8.31
N MET A 41 4.57 19.81 -8.53
CA MET A 41 3.14 19.81 -8.87
C MET A 41 2.29 20.15 -7.65
N CYS A 42 1.09 20.69 -7.88
CA CYS A 42 0.12 20.82 -6.80
C CYS A 42 -0.29 19.43 -6.29
N ASP A 43 -0.46 19.33 -4.97
CA ASP A 43 -1.03 18.14 -4.35
C ASP A 43 -2.53 18.02 -4.67
N PHE A 44 -3.12 16.87 -4.36
CA PHE A 44 -4.56 16.66 -4.50
C PHE A 44 -5.33 17.60 -3.57
N GLN A 45 -6.37 18.23 -4.12
CA GLN A 45 -7.32 19.03 -3.35
C GLN A 45 -8.53 18.18 -3.01
N PHE A 46 -8.92 18.18 -1.74
CA PHE A 46 -10.09 17.48 -1.25
C PHE A 46 -11.10 18.49 -0.71
N LEU A 47 -12.28 18.52 -1.33
CA LEU A 47 -13.41 19.31 -0.86
C LEU A 47 -14.37 18.38 -0.09
N PRO A 48 -14.50 18.52 1.24
CA PRO A 48 -15.46 17.74 2.00
C PRO A 48 -16.88 18.17 1.63
N LEU A 49 -17.70 17.23 1.17
CA LEU A 49 -19.09 17.47 0.77
C LEU A 49 -20.06 16.71 1.68
N ASP A 50 -21.18 17.36 2.02
CA ASP A 50 -22.29 16.69 2.70
C ASP A 50 -23.08 15.78 1.73
N HIS A 51 -24.08 15.04 2.24
CA HIS A 51 -24.93 14.17 1.43
C HIS A 51 -25.75 14.92 0.36
N GLN A 52 -25.84 16.25 0.45
CA GLN A 52 -26.56 17.13 -0.47
C GLN A 52 -25.60 17.83 -1.45
N GLY A 53 -24.29 17.56 -1.38
CA GLY A 53 -23.26 18.15 -2.24
C GLY A 53 -22.80 19.55 -1.82
N ARG A 54 -23.10 20.00 -0.60
CA ARG A 54 -22.63 21.29 -0.05
C ARG A 54 -21.26 21.13 0.58
N SER A 55 -20.39 22.13 0.40
CA SER A 55 -19.08 22.17 1.04
C SER A 55 -19.23 22.27 2.56
N MET A 56 -18.58 21.36 3.29
CA MET A 56 -18.46 21.39 4.75
C MET A 56 -17.13 21.99 5.21
N TYR A 57 -16.35 22.58 4.30
CA TYR A 57 -15.00 23.06 4.60
C TYR A 57 -14.99 24.07 5.74
N ASP A 58 -15.94 25.01 5.73
CA ASP A 58 -16.05 26.06 6.75
C ASP A 58 -16.53 25.54 8.11
N ASP A 59 -17.22 24.38 8.13
CA ASP A 59 -17.65 23.72 9.37
C ASP A 59 -16.49 22.96 10.03
N ILE A 60 -15.54 22.48 9.23
CA ILE A 60 -14.40 21.67 9.69
C ILE A 60 -13.22 22.56 10.07
N VAL A 61 -12.91 23.58 9.27
CA VAL A 61 -11.74 24.42 9.46
C VAL A 61 -12.05 25.55 10.42
N PRO A 62 -11.34 25.63 11.58
CA PRO A 62 -11.49 26.73 12.51
C PRO A 62 -11.28 28.10 11.85
N SER A 63 -12.31 28.94 11.79
CA SER A 63 -12.24 30.26 11.17
C SER A 63 -11.93 31.40 12.15
N SER A 64 -12.09 31.21 13.46
CA SER A 64 -11.75 32.23 14.49
C SER A 64 -11.49 31.62 15.87
N CYS A 65 -11.25 32.46 16.89
CA CYS A 65 -10.90 32.03 18.25
C CYS A 65 -11.96 31.07 18.80
N MET A 66 -11.53 29.84 19.03
CA MET A 66 -12.41 28.79 19.56
C MET A 66 -12.67 29.03 21.04
N ASP A 67 -13.93 28.89 21.44
CA ASP A 67 -14.31 28.88 22.84
C ASP A 67 -13.89 27.56 23.50
N THR A 68 -13.85 27.53 24.83
CA THR A 68 -13.43 26.34 25.59
C THR A 68 -14.34 25.13 25.37
N ALA A 69 -15.57 25.34 24.85
CA ALA A 69 -16.53 24.28 24.54
C ALA A 69 -16.37 23.70 23.12
N TYR A 70 -15.50 24.28 22.27
CA TYR A 70 -15.23 23.77 20.92
C TYR A 70 -14.81 22.29 20.83
N PRO A 71 -13.89 21.76 21.67
CA PRO A 71 -13.40 20.39 21.52
C PRO A 71 -14.48 19.32 21.77
N ASP A 72 -15.54 19.64 22.50
CA ASP A 72 -16.61 18.69 22.82
C ASP A 72 -17.77 18.70 21.80
N ARG A 73 -17.71 19.57 20.79
CA ARG A 73 -18.78 19.67 19.78
C ARG A 73 -18.72 18.46 18.84
N PRO A 74 -19.89 17.92 18.44
CA PRO A 74 -19.94 16.89 17.41
C PRO A 74 -19.45 17.48 16.09
N ALA A 75 -18.38 16.92 15.54
CA ALA A 75 -17.82 17.31 14.26
C ALA A 75 -17.81 16.11 13.30
N ALA A 76 -17.99 16.37 12.01
CA ALA A 76 -17.82 15.34 11.00
C ALA A 76 -16.35 14.90 10.95
N LEU A 77 -16.09 13.60 10.88
CA LEU A 77 -14.73 13.01 10.88
C LEU A 77 -14.01 13.18 9.53
N PHE A 78 -13.94 14.41 9.03
CA PHE A 78 -13.21 14.78 7.82
C PHE A 78 -11.88 15.41 8.20
N ILE A 79 -10.92 14.57 8.57
CA ILE A 79 -9.54 15.00 8.82
C ILE A 79 -8.71 14.66 7.57
N PRO A 80 -8.42 15.62 6.68
CA PRO A 80 -7.55 15.34 5.55
C PRO A 80 -6.12 15.09 6.04
N PRO A 81 -5.35 14.23 5.37
CA PRO A 81 -3.91 14.14 5.62
C PRO A 81 -3.24 15.48 5.29
N VAL A 82 -2.11 15.76 5.94
CA VAL A 82 -1.31 16.98 5.68
C VAL A 82 -0.85 17.07 4.23
N ALA A 83 -0.60 15.93 3.60
CA ALA A 83 -0.34 15.79 2.18
C ALA A 83 -1.01 14.51 1.67
N PHE A 84 -1.67 14.60 0.53
CA PHE A 84 -2.28 13.45 -0.16
C PHE A 84 -1.24 12.71 -1.00
N SER A 85 -0.38 13.44 -1.70
CA SER A 85 0.73 12.88 -2.43
C SER A 85 1.96 12.76 -1.54
N ARG A 86 2.64 11.62 -1.64
CA ARG A 86 3.98 11.43 -1.04
C ARG A 86 5.10 11.86 -1.99
N VAL A 87 4.76 12.24 -3.22
CA VAL A 87 5.73 12.58 -4.27
C VAL A 87 5.23 13.76 -5.08
N ASP A 88 6.06 14.79 -5.17
CA ASP A 88 5.70 16.08 -5.79
C ASP A 88 5.89 16.10 -7.31
N THR A 89 6.50 15.05 -7.85
CA THR A 89 6.83 14.91 -9.28
C THR A 89 6.26 13.61 -9.83
N PRO A 90 5.76 13.62 -11.08
CA PRO A 90 5.25 12.41 -11.71
C PRO A 90 6.41 11.44 -11.88
N GLN A 91 6.33 10.30 -11.19
CA GLN A 91 7.29 9.23 -11.40
C GLN A 91 7.00 8.59 -12.75
N ASN A 92 8.06 8.22 -13.47
CA ASN A 92 7.90 7.41 -14.66
C ASN A 92 7.39 6.04 -14.22
N TYR A 93 6.07 5.85 -14.31
CA TYR A 93 5.39 4.62 -13.91
C TYR A 93 5.80 3.43 -14.79
N CYS A 94 6.59 3.67 -15.86
CA CYS A 94 7.12 2.65 -16.77
C CYS A 94 6.03 1.66 -17.16
N TYR A 95 4.89 2.19 -17.67
CA TYR A 95 3.69 1.41 -18.00
C TYR A 95 4.08 0.10 -18.68
N ARG A 96 4.04 -1.00 -17.92
CA ARG A 96 4.21 -2.32 -18.50
C ARG A 96 2.94 -2.62 -19.23
N ARG A 97 3.04 -2.88 -20.54
CA ARG A 97 1.92 -3.45 -21.29
C ARG A 97 1.39 -4.64 -20.48
N PRO A 98 0.08 -4.70 -20.18
CA PRO A 98 -0.46 -5.88 -19.55
C PRO A 98 -0.01 -7.07 -20.42
N PRO A 99 0.48 -8.17 -19.80
CA PRO A 99 0.85 -9.34 -20.58
C PRO A 99 -0.33 -9.66 -21.48
N THR A 100 -0.07 -9.73 -22.79
CA THR A 100 -1.03 -10.12 -23.81
C THR A 100 -1.45 -11.55 -23.52
N ASN A 101 -2.33 -11.73 -22.53
CA ASN A 101 -3.21 -12.88 -22.54
C ASN A 101 -3.96 -12.75 -23.86
N ARG A 102 -3.63 -13.66 -24.79
CA ARG A 102 -4.30 -13.85 -26.08
C ARG A 102 -5.74 -13.40 -25.95
N LEU A 103 -6.07 -12.32 -26.66
CA LEU A 103 -7.43 -11.86 -26.87
C LEU A 103 -8.19 -13.01 -27.54
N LEU A 104 -8.76 -13.90 -26.74
CA LEU A 104 -9.93 -14.67 -27.15
C LEU A 104 -11.02 -13.62 -27.36
N ASN A 105 -11.56 -13.55 -28.56
CA ASN A 105 -12.62 -12.64 -28.99
C ASN A 105 -13.74 -12.52 -27.92
N GLY A 106 -13.68 -11.48 -27.11
CA GLY A 106 -14.61 -11.22 -26.02
C GLY A 106 -14.29 -9.87 -25.37
N PRO A 107 -15.28 -9.21 -24.74
CA PRO A 107 -15.07 -7.92 -24.08
C PRO A 107 -13.93 -8.04 -23.05
N LEU A 108 -13.12 -6.98 -22.94
CA LEU A 108 -11.99 -6.93 -22.01
C LEU A 108 -12.47 -7.39 -20.62
N PRO A 109 -11.80 -8.36 -19.96
CA PRO A 109 -12.17 -8.72 -18.61
C PRO A 109 -11.91 -7.51 -17.72
N GLU A 110 -12.99 -6.89 -17.24
CA GLU A 110 -12.97 -5.87 -16.20
C GLU A 110 -12.17 -6.43 -15.01
N GLY A 111 -10.97 -5.87 -14.81
CA GLY A 111 -10.09 -6.19 -13.70
C GLY A 111 -9.29 -7.50 -13.83
N ARG A 112 -8.11 -7.52 -13.22
CA ARG A 112 -7.46 -8.79 -12.85
C ARG A 112 -8.45 -9.55 -11.98
N LYS A 113 -9.00 -10.68 -12.45
CA LYS A 113 -9.70 -11.64 -11.58
C LYS A 113 -8.82 -11.86 -10.36
N ARG A 114 -9.28 -11.42 -9.18
CA ARG A 114 -8.57 -11.57 -7.91
C ARG A 114 -8.16 -13.03 -7.82
N ARG A 115 -6.85 -13.31 -7.88
CA ARG A 115 -6.36 -14.67 -7.65
C ARG A 115 -6.74 -14.97 -6.21
N ARG A 116 -7.82 -15.72 -6.00
CA ARG A 116 -8.19 -16.18 -4.67
C ARG A 116 -7.00 -16.98 -4.16
N PHE A 117 -6.29 -16.40 -3.19
CA PHE A 117 -5.35 -17.15 -2.39
C PHE A 117 -6.20 -18.21 -1.70
N GLY A 118 -5.97 -19.49 -1.99
CA GLY A 118 -6.86 -20.56 -1.52
C GLY A 118 -6.85 -20.74 0.00
N ALA A 119 -5.90 -20.11 0.70
CA ALA A 119 -5.76 -20.27 2.14
C ALA A 119 -6.77 -19.40 2.89
N GLN A 120 -7.33 -19.97 3.94
CA GLN A 120 -8.18 -19.27 4.89
C GLN A 120 -7.29 -18.45 5.83
N ALA A 121 -7.54 -17.15 5.90
CA ALA A 121 -6.90 -16.26 6.84
C ALA A 121 -7.90 -15.92 7.94
N VAL A 122 -7.56 -16.22 9.19
CA VAL A 122 -8.46 -16.10 10.34
C VAL A 122 -7.91 -15.14 11.39
N SER A 123 -8.83 -14.55 12.16
CA SER A 123 -8.49 -13.82 13.39
C SER A 123 -8.46 -14.81 14.55
N HIS A 124 -7.55 -14.63 15.51
CA HIS A 124 -7.51 -15.45 16.73
C HIS A 124 -8.80 -15.37 17.59
N LEU A 125 -9.59 -14.31 17.41
CA LEU A 125 -10.88 -14.11 18.09
C LEU A 125 -12.05 -14.83 17.42
N GLN A 126 -11.83 -15.43 16.25
CA GLN A 126 -12.89 -16.16 15.55
C GLN A 126 -13.36 -17.34 16.42
N GLU A 127 -14.67 -17.55 16.51
CA GLU A 127 -15.24 -18.56 17.42
C GLU A 127 -14.77 -19.98 17.06
N LYS A 128 -14.96 -20.38 15.79
CA LYS A 128 -14.57 -21.70 15.29
C LYS A 128 -13.37 -21.61 14.35
N MET A 129 -12.32 -22.36 14.68
CA MET A 129 -11.18 -22.53 13.80
C MET A 129 -11.52 -23.45 12.62
N PRO A 130 -10.97 -23.21 11.42
CA PRO A 130 -11.32 -24.02 10.27
C PRO A 130 -10.82 -25.46 10.40
N SER A 131 -11.72 -26.41 10.22
CA SER A 131 -11.44 -27.85 10.13
C SER A 131 -11.22 -28.31 8.70
N GLU A 132 -11.75 -27.57 7.73
CA GLU A 132 -11.77 -27.95 6.32
C GLU A 132 -11.24 -26.84 5.42
N PRO A 133 -10.60 -27.20 4.29
CA PRO A 133 -10.11 -26.22 3.33
C PRO A 133 -11.28 -25.47 2.69
N LEU A 134 -11.09 -24.17 2.39
CA LEU A 134 -12.10 -23.35 1.69
C LEU A 134 -12.31 -23.78 0.25
N VAL A 135 -11.32 -24.48 -0.30
CA VAL A 135 -11.29 -24.86 -1.70
C VAL A 135 -11.80 -26.28 -1.81
N ASP A 136 -12.54 -26.55 -2.88
CA ASP A 136 -12.90 -27.92 -3.24
C ASP A 136 -11.63 -28.78 -3.29
N ARG A 137 -11.60 -29.76 -2.38
CA ARG A 137 -10.43 -30.58 -2.09
C ARG A 137 -10.02 -31.39 -3.32
N ALA A 138 -10.99 -31.92 -4.05
CA ALA A 138 -10.77 -32.75 -5.22
C ALA A 138 -10.12 -31.96 -6.37
N SER A 139 -10.66 -30.79 -6.71
CA SER A 139 -10.10 -29.96 -7.78
C SER A 139 -8.71 -29.42 -7.43
N PHE A 140 -8.41 -29.18 -6.16
CA PHE A 140 -7.10 -28.69 -5.75
C PHE A 140 -6.06 -29.81 -5.64
N GLU A 141 -6.43 -30.98 -5.13
CA GLU A 141 -5.57 -32.17 -5.14
C GLU A 141 -5.23 -32.59 -6.59
N ALA A 142 -6.17 -32.52 -7.52
CA ALA A 142 -5.90 -32.73 -8.94
C ALA A 142 -4.85 -31.75 -9.50
N ARG A 143 -4.86 -30.49 -9.06
CA ARG A 143 -3.84 -29.48 -9.44
C ARG A 143 -2.49 -29.76 -8.80
N VAL A 144 -2.45 -30.29 -7.58
CA VAL A 144 -1.21 -30.72 -6.91
C VAL A 144 -0.59 -31.89 -7.68
N GLN A 145 -1.41 -32.87 -8.07
CA GLN A 145 -0.97 -34.01 -8.88
C GLN A 145 -0.44 -33.58 -10.25
N LEU A 146 -1.18 -32.73 -10.97
CA LEU A 146 -0.76 -32.21 -12.27
C LEU A 146 0.54 -31.40 -12.23
N ARG A 147 0.91 -30.87 -11.06
CA ARG A 147 2.17 -30.15 -10.83
C ARG A 147 3.30 -31.03 -10.28
N GLY A 148 3.06 -32.33 -10.08
CA GLY A 148 4.04 -33.25 -9.50
C GLY A 148 4.36 -32.95 -8.04
N LEU A 149 3.43 -32.37 -7.29
CA LEU A 149 3.64 -31.90 -5.91
C LEU A 149 3.06 -32.83 -4.84
N ALA A 150 2.74 -34.07 -5.19
CA ALA A 150 2.11 -35.02 -4.28
C ALA A 150 3.04 -35.44 -3.14
N SER A 151 4.33 -35.65 -3.42
CA SER A 151 5.37 -35.93 -2.42
C SER A 151 5.46 -34.81 -1.39
N ASP A 152 5.52 -33.57 -1.87
CA ASP A 152 5.63 -32.38 -1.03
C ASP A 152 4.38 -32.19 -0.15
N LEU A 153 3.19 -32.55 -0.66
CA LEU A 153 1.97 -32.51 0.13
C LEU A 153 2.01 -33.54 1.28
N ALA A 154 2.51 -34.75 1.01
CA ALA A 154 2.64 -35.79 2.02
C ALA A 154 3.68 -35.40 3.09
N GLU A 155 4.82 -34.86 2.68
CA GLU A 155 5.84 -34.34 3.59
C GLU A 155 5.30 -33.18 4.44
N LEU A 156 4.57 -32.24 3.82
CA LEU A 156 3.96 -31.12 4.54
C LEU A 156 2.92 -31.60 5.58
N LYS A 157 2.12 -32.61 5.25
CA LYS A 157 1.17 -33.21 6.21
C LYS A 157 1.91 -33.81 7.40
N LYS A 158 2.96 -34.60 7.17
CA LYS A 158 3.82 -35.16 8.22
C LYS A 158 4.42 -34.06 9.10
N LEU A 159 4.90 -32.98 8.50
CA LEU A 159 5.48 -31.86 9.25
C LEU A 159 4.45 -31.18 10.16
N PHE A 160 3.20 -31.06 9.72
CA PHE A 160 2.09 -30.53 10.53
C PHE A 160 1.58 -31.51 11.59
N GLU A 161 1.80 -32.82 11.43
CA GLU A 161 1.55 -33.81 12.48
C GLU A 161 2.58 -33.71 13.61
N GLU A 162 3.86 -33.51 13.27
CA GLU A 162 4.93 -33.30 14.25
C GLU A 162 4.80 -31.94 14.96
N ARG A 163 4.45 -30.88 14.21
CA ARG A 163 4.29 -29.53 14.74
C ARG A 163 3.05 -28.86 14.15
N PRO A 164 1.98 -28.67 14.94
CA PRO A 164 0.71 -28.20 14.40
C PRO A 164 0.71 -26.71 14.00
N VAL A 165 1.63 -25.90 14.54
CA VAL A 165 1.73 -24.45 14.25
C VAL A 165 3.15 -24.06 13.87
N MET A 166 3.32 -23.48 12.68
CA MET A 166 4.64 -23.20 12.08
C MET A 166 4.67 -21.89 11.30
N SER A 167 5.84 -21.24 11.27
CA SER A 167 6.07 -20.07 10.45
C SER A 167 6.34 -20.49 9.00
N ARG A 168 6.03 -19.60 8.06
CA ARG A 168 6.36 -19.84 6.64
C ARG A 168 7.86 -20.06 6.42
N ALA A 169 8.71 -19.37 7.18
CA ALA A 169 10.16 -19.50 7.11
C ALA A 169 10.65 -20.88 7.58
N TYR A 170 10.04 -21.43 8.64
CA TYR A 170 10.38 -22.77 9.13
C TYR A 170 10.01 -23.85 8.12
N ILE A 171 8.80 -23.79 7.55
CA ILE A 171 8.35 -24.72 6.50
C ILE A 171 9.29 -24.63 5.28
N TYR A 172 9.68 -23.41 4.90
CA TYR A 172 10.61 -23.16 3.81
C TYR A 172 11.98 -23.83 4.04
N TYR A 173 12.50 -23.73 5.26
CA TYR A 173 13.78 -24.36 5.64
C TYR A 173 13.69 -25.89 5.59
N LYS A 174 12.61 -26.47 6.12
CA LYS A 174 12.43 -27.93 6.14
C LYS A 174 12.24 -28.54 4.76
N MET A 175 11.52 -27.87 3.86
CA MET A 175 11.21 -28.37 2.52
C MET A 175 12.16 -27.87 1.41
N GLY A 176 13.37 -27.42 1.75
CA GLY A 176 14.41 -27.14 0.75
C GLY A 176 14.13 -25.96 -0.20
N GLY A 177 13.28 -25.01 0.18
CA GLY A 177 13.27 -23.68 -0.44
C GLY A 177 12.30 -23.42 -1.61
N LEU A 178 11.17 -24.11 -1.69
CA LEU A 178 10.26 -24.01 -2.84
C LEU A 178 9.08 -23.02 -2.64
N LYS A 179 9.38 -21.70 -2.65
CA LYS A 179 8.41 -20.62 -2.30
C LYS A 179 7.09 -20.67 -3.06
N ASP A 180 7.12 -21.04 -4.34
CA ASP A 180 5.96 -20.98 -5.23
C ASP A 180 5.00 -22.17 -5.06
N ARG A 181 5.47 -23.28 -4.48
CA ARG A 181 4.66 -24.49 -4.23
C ARG A 181 3.71 -24.31 -3.04
N PHE A 182 4.13 -23.56 -2.03
CA PHE A 182 3.36 -23.36 -0.80
C PHE A 182 2.01 -22.67 -1.00
N LYS A 183 1.89 -21.81 -2.01
CA LYS A 183 0.60 -21.15 -2.32
C LYS A 183 -0.46 -22.16 -2.74
N CYS A 184 -0.04 -23.32 -3.25
CA CYS A 184 -0.91 -24.43 -3.60
C CYS A 184 -1.06 -25.40 -2.42
N LEU A 185 0.03 -25.76 -1.74
CA LEU A 185 -0.01 -26.83 -0.75
C LEU A 185 -0.67 -26.42 0.57
N LEU A 186 -0.34 -25.23 1.09
CA LEU A 186 -0.81 -24.80 2.41
C LEU A 186 -2.34 -24.72 2.55
N PRO A 187 -3.12 -24.20 1.57
CA PRO A 187 -4.58 -24.19 1.63
C PRO A 187 -5.26 -25.52 1.93
N LEU A 188 -4.62 -26.65 1.59
CA LEU A 188 -5.16 -28.00 1.76
C LEU A 188 -4.92 -28.58 3.16
N VAL A 189 -3.94 -28.04 3.89
CA VAL A 189 -3.42 -28.64 5.13
C VAL A 189 -3.53 -27.68 6.32
N ALA A 190 -3.50 -26.38 6.07
CA ALA A 190 -3.39 -25.37 7.09
C ALA A 190 -4.17 -24.09 6.77
N TYR A 191 -4.55 -23.37 7.82
CA TYR A 191 -5.07 -22.00 7.78
C TYR A 191 -4.04 -21.03 8.38
N TYR A 192 -4.24 -19.73 8.15
CA TYR A 192 -3.28 -18.68 8.48
C TYR A 192 -3.85 -17.70 9.51
N PHE A 193 -3.08 -17.36 10.54
CA PHE A 193 -3.48 -16.36 11.53
C PHE A 193 -3.05 -14.94 11.12
N ASN A 194 -4.02 -14.04 10.98
CA ASN A 194 -3.78 -12.61 10.69
C ASN A 194 -3.44 -11.79 11.93
N THR A 195 -3.91 -12.21 13.11
CA THR A 195 -3.83 -11.43 14.36
C THR A 195 -3.59 -12.36 15.55
N GLY A 196 -3.22 -11.79 16.69
CA GLY A 196 -3.08 -12.52 17.96
C GLY A 196 -1.71 -13.14 18.21
N PRO A 197 -1.58 -14.01 19.23
CA PRO A 197 -0.31 -14.57 19.67
C PRO A 197 0.39 -15.45 18.63
N TRP A 198 -0.36 -16.03 17.70
CA TRP A 198 0.14 -16.83 16.59
C TRP A 198 0.09 -16.07 15.26
N ARG A 199 0.08 -14.73 15.27
CA ARG A 199 0.07 -13.91 14.05
C ARG A 199 1.17 -14.33 13.10
N ASN A 200 0.86 -14.37 11.81
CA ASN A 200 1.77 -14.77 10.73
C ASN A 200 2.23 -16.23 10.76
N MET A 201 1.56 -17.07 11.57
CA MET A 201 1.79 -18.51 11.62
C MET A 201 0.72 -19.27 10.83
N TRP A 202 1.10 -20.45 10.35
CA TRP A 202 0.21 -21.44 9.75
C TRP A 202 -0.11 -22.50 10.77
N ALA A 203 -1.41 -22.78 10.94
CA ALA A 203 -1.90 -23.82 11.83
C ALA A 203 -2.61 -24.91 11.04
N ARG A 204 -2.38 -26.16 11.41
CA ARG A 204 -3.04 -27.32 10.79
C ARG A 204 -4.57 -27.17 10.87
N LEU A 205 -5.25 -27.50 9.78
CA LEU A 205 -6.72 -27.56 9.76
C LEU A 205 -7.23 -28.48 10.87
N GLY A 206 -8.23 -28.01 11.62
CA GLY A 206 -8.85 -28.72 12.74
C GLY A 206 -8.07 -28.66 14.06
N TYR A 207 -6.91 -28.00 14.10
CA TYR A 207 -6.21 -27.72 15.36
C TYR A 207 -6.49 -26.30 15.84
N ASP A 208 -6.92 -26.16 17.09
CA ASP A 208 -7.08 -24.87 17.76
C ASP A 208 -5.99 -24.70 18.84
N PRO A 209 -5.04 -23.77 18.67
CA PRO A 209 -3.99 -23.55 19.65
C PRO A 209 -4.50 -22.89 20.94
N ARG A 210 -5.75 -22.39 20.98
CA ARG A 210 -6.32 -21.77 22.19
C ARG A 210 -6.80 -22.79 23.20
N THR A 211 -7.19 -23.98 22.73
CA THR A 211 -7.67 -25.07 23.59
C THR A 211 -6.53 -25.89 24.17
N ASP A 212 -5.32 -25.79 23.60
CA ASP A 212 -4.15 -26.54 24.02
C ASP A 212 -3.17 -25.62 24.77
N PRO A 213 -3.04 -25.75 26.11
CA PRO A 213 -2.09 -24.97 26.87
C PRO A 213 -0.66 -25.09 26.35
N ALA A 214 -0.23 -26.24 25.82
CA ALA A 214 1.12 -26.45 25.31
C ALA A 214 1.46 -25.61 24.07
N ALA A 215 0.44 -25.09 23.36
CA ALA A 215 0.59 -24.30 22.14
C ALA A 215 1.24 -22.92 22.37
N TRP A 216 1.41 -22.49 23.63
CA TRP A 216 2.15 -21.27 23.98
C TRP A 216 3.55 -21.26 23.36
N ARG A 217 4.18 -22.43 23.24
CA ARG A 217 5.53 -22.62 22.65
C ARG A 217 5.61 -22.25 21.17
N TYR A 218 4.48 -22.15 20.49
CA TYR A 218 4.40 -21.80 19.08
C TYR A 218 4.02 -20.34 18.82
N GLN A 219 3.85 -19.55 19.88
CA GLN A 219 3.58 -18.13 19.75
C GLN A 219 4.76 -17.39 19.13
N ILE A 220 4.47 -16.29 18.44
CA ILE A 220 5.48 -15.48 17.78
C ILE A 220 5.91 -14.33 18.68
N ILE A 221 7.21 -14.08 18.72
CA ILE A 221 7.79 -12.85 19.28
C ILE A 221 8.40 -12.10 18.11
N ASP A 222 7.86 -10.91 17.83
CA ASP A 222 8.34 -10.01 16.79
C ASP A 222 9.15 -8.91 17.47
N TYR A 223 10.43 -8.77 17.10
CA TYR A 223 11.29 -7.70 17.58
C TYR A 223 11.82 -6.91 16.39
N ARG A 224 11.86 -5.58 16.54
CA ARG A 224 12.41 -4.69 15.54
C ARG A 224 13.69 -4.09 16.08
N THR A 225 14.81 -4.43 15.46
CA THR A 225 16.07 -3.73 15.70
C THR A 225 16.03 -2.43 14.92
N ARG A 226 16.39 -1.32 15.57
CA ARG A 226 16.75 -0.11 14.84
C ARG A 226 18.10 -0.40 14.19
N SER A 227 18.21 -0.27 12.87
CA SER A 227 19.53 -0.11 12.27
C SER A 227 20.08 1.18 12.85
N ALA A 228 21.05 1.08 13.77
CA ALA A 228 21.91 2.22 14.04
C ALA A 228 22.56 2.56 12.70
N ASP A 229 22.52 3.84 12.33
CA ASP A 229 23.23 4.32 11.15
C ASP A 229 24.68 3.83 11.26
N LEU A 230 25.08 2.95 10.35
CA LEU A 230 26.47 2.61 10.14
C LEU A 230 27.12 3.89 9.60
N THR A 231 27.54 4.75 10.54
CA THR A 231 28.41 5.91 10.30
C THR A 231 29.72 5.46 9.70
#